data_AF-A0A6G4RB36-F1
#
_entry.id   AF-A0A6G4RB36-F1
#
_cell.length_a   1.000
_cell.length_b   1.000
_cell.length_c   1.000
_cell.angle_alpha   90.00
_cell.angle_beta   90.00
_cell.angle_gamma   90.00
#
_symmetry.space_group_name_H-M   'P 1'
#
loop_
_entity.id
_entity.type
_entity.pdbx_description
1 polymer ?
#
loop_
_entity_poly.entity_id
_entity_poly.type
_entity_poly.pdbx_seq_one_letter_code
_entity_poly.pdbx_strand_id
1 'polypeptide(L)' 'MSTTATQKKFARGAMLISVIIGIIGLMYFTTRGEVVTGLVVGTLFGVGGYWEYKRRIRDLEQADMGGAERDPFEERERRR' A
#
# COMPACT_ATOMS: atom_id res chain seq x y z
N MET A 1 -8.32 17.59 -6.37
CA MET A 1 -8.04 16.37 -5.56
C MET A 1 -6.53 16.28 -5.45
N SER A 2 -5.94 16.25 -4.25
CA SER A 2 -4.46 16.16 -4.15
C SER A 2 -3.98 14.85 -4.80
N THR A 3 -2.80 14.89 -5.43
CA THR A 3 -2.17 13.70 -6.03
C THR A 3 -2.03 12.57 -5.01
N THR A 4 -1.77 12.91 -3.74
CA THR A 4 -1.69 11.97 -2.62
C THR A 4 -3.02 11.31 -2.27
N ALA A 5 -4.16 12.01 -2.37
CA ALA A 5 -5.48 11.42 -2.15
C ALA A 5 -5.84 10.36 -3.21
N THR A 6 -5.49 10.61 -4.47
CA THR A 6 -5.67 9.64 -5.56
C THR A 6 -4.77 8.42 -5.37
N GLN A 7 -3.50 8.63 -4.96
CA GLN A 7 -2.57 7.54 -4.66
C GLN A 7 -3.03 6.70 -3.46
N LYS A 8 -3.57 7.30 -2.40
CA LYS A 8 -4.17 6.58 -1.25
C LYS A 8 -5.34 5.70 -1.69
N LYS A 9 -6.23 6.21 -2.55
CA LYS A 9 -7.34 5.42 -3.12
C LYS A 9 -6.83 4.23 -3.94
N PHE A 10 -5.83 4.46 -4.79
CA PHE A 10 -5.24 3.41 -5.61
C PHE A 10 -4.56 2.34 -4.75
N ALA A 11 -3.78 2.73 -3.73
CA ALA A 11 -3.13 1.81 -2.80
C ALA A 11 -4.16 0.93 -2.07
N ARG A 12 -5.30 1.51 -1.65
CA ARG A 12 -6.39 0.75 -1.04
C ARG A 12 -7.03 -0.24 -2.03
N GLY A 13 -7.24 0.17 -3.28
CA GLY A 13 -7.75 -0.72 -4.33
C GLY A 13 -6.80 -1.90 -4.61
N ALA A 14 -5.51 -1.63 -4.74
CA ALA A 14 -4.48 -2.65 -4.93
C ALA A 14 -4.43 -3.65 -3.76
N MET A 15 -4.55 -3.18 -2.52
CA MET A 15 -4.63 -4.03 -1.34
C MET A 15 -5.84 -4.97 -1.40
N LEU A 16 -7.02 -4.45 -1.73
CA LEU A 16 -8.24 -5.25 -1.86
C LEU A 16 -8.10 -6.32 -2.95
N ILE A 17 -7.54 -5.97 -4.10
CA ILE A 17 -7.27 -6.92 -5.19
C ILE A 17 -6.31 -8.02 -4.72
N SER A 18 -5.24 -7.65 -4.00
CA SER A 18 -4.29 -8.61 -3.43
C SER A 18 -4.99 -9.61 -2.50
N VAL A 19 -5.85 -9.12 -1.60
CA VAL A 19 -6.63 -9.98 -0.69
C VAL A 19 -7.57 -10.91 -1.46
N ILE A 20 -8.26 -10.42 -2.49
CA ILE A 20 -9.15 -11.23 -3.33
C ILE A 20 -8.35 -12.35 -4.03
N ILE A 21 -7.18 -12.03 -4.59
CA ILE A 21 -6.30 -13.03 -5.22
C ILE A 21 -5.87 -14.08 -4.18
N GLY A 22 -5.52 -13.66 -2.96
CA GLY A 22 -5.20 -14.56 -1.86
C GLY A 22 -6.34 -15.51 -1.50
N ILE A 23 -7.57 -14.99 -1.41
CA ILE A 23 -8.76 -15.80 -1.12
C ILE A 23 -9.06 -16.78 -2.26
N ILE A 24 -8.99 -16.33 -3.52
CA ILE A 24 -9.19 -17.20 -4.70
C ILE A 24 -8.13 -18.30 -4.74
N GLY A 25 -6.86 -17.96 -4.51
CA GLY A 25 -5.77 -18.92 -4.44
C GLY A 25 -5.98 -19.95 -3.32
N LEU A 26 -6.31 -19.49 -2.12
CA LEU A 26 -6.62 -20.37 -0.98
C LEU A 26 -7.74 -21.36 -1.33
N MET A 27 -8.87 -20.88 -1.88
CA MET A 27 -9.99 -21.74 -2.29
C MET A 27 -9.57 -22.74 -3.37
N TYR A 28 -8.84 -22.29 -4.39
CA TYR A 28 -8.38 -23.13 -5.49
C TYR A 28 -7.50 -24.29 -5.01
N PHE A 29 -6.47 -24.02 -4.21
CA PHE A 29 -5.56 -25.07 -3.74
C PHE A 29 -6.23 -25.99 -2.70
N THR A 30 -7.07 -25.43 -1.82
CA THR A 30 -7.81 -26.24 -0.82
C THR A 30 -8.76 -27.22 -1.50
N THR A 31 -9.48 -26.80 -2.55
CA THR A 31 -10.38 -27.70 -3.31
C THR A 31 -9.65 -28.80 -4.09
N ARG A 32 -8.33 -28.68 -4.29
CA ARG A 32 -7.48 -29.72 -4.87
C ARG A 32 -6.77 -30.61 -3.84
N GLY A 33 -7.03 -30.41 -2.55
CA GLY A 33 -6.38 -31.14 -1.47
C GLY A 33 -5.00 -30.58 -1.08
N GLU A 34 -4.56 -29.48 -1.70
CA GLU A 34 -3.28 -28.81 -1.41
C GLU A 34 -3.45 -27.70 -0.36
N VAL A 35 -3.92 -28.06 0.84
CA VAL A 35 -4.28 -27.10 1.89
C VAL A 35 -3.09 -26.23 2.30
N VAL A 36 -1.90 -26.83 2.44
CA VAL A 36 -0.68 -26.09 2.84
C VAL A 36 -0.32 -25.04 1.79
N THR A 37 -0.35 -25.40 0.50
CA THR A 37 -0.11 -24.45 -0.60
C THR A 37 -1.13 -23.31 -0.58
N GLY A 38 -2.41 -23.63 -0.39
CA GLY A 38 -3.47 -22.64 -0.28
C GLY A 38 -3.25 -21.66 0.86
N LEU A 39 -2.86 -22.16 2.05
CA LEU A 39 -2.53 -21.32 3.20
C LEU A 39 -1.33 -20.41 2.90
N VAL A 40 -0.24 -20.96 2.35
CA VAL A 40 0.95 -20.17 2.02
C VAL A 40 0.61 -19.05 1.02
N VAL A 41 -0.08 -19.38 -0.07
CA VAL A 41 -0.49 -18.40 -1.09
C VAL A 41 -1.43 -17.35 -0.48
N GLY A 42 -2.45 -17.78 0.26
CA GLY A 42 -3.39 -16.87 0.92
C GLY A 42 -2.70 -15.92 1.90
N THR A 43 -1.78 -16.43 2.71
CA THR A 43 -0.98 -15.62 3.65
C THR A 43 -0.05 -14.66 2.92
N LEU A 44 0.65 -15.10 1.86
CA LEU A 44 1.55 -14.23 1.10
C LEU A 44 0.80 -13.05 0.47
N PHE A 45 -0.34 -13.29 -0.16
CA PHE A 45 -1.13 -12.22 -0.79
C PHE A 45 -1.88 -11.35 0.22
N GLY A 46 -2.37 -11.94 1.32
CA GLY A 46 -3.06 -11.19 2.38
C GLY A 46 -2.10 -10.33 3.20
N VAL A 47 -1.11 -10.96 3.84
CA VAL A 47 -0.14 -10.28 4.71
C VAL A 47 0.82 -9.43 3.88
N GLY A 48 1.35 -9.95 2.77
CA GLY A 48 2.23 -9.19 1.89
C GLY A 48 1.53 -7.98 1.28
N GLY A 49 0.29 -8.14 0.80
CA GLY A 49 -0.53 -7.04 0.28
C GLY A 49 -0.82 -5.98 1.34
N TYR A 50 -1.12 -6.38 2.57
CA TYR A 50 -1.33 -5.46 3.69
C TYR A 50 -0.03 -4.71 4.08
N TRP A 51 1.10 -5.41 4.11
CA TRP A 51 2.40 -4.81 4.44
C TRP A 51 2.82 -3.76 3.41
N GLU A 52 2.69 -4.08 2.11
CA GLU A 52 2.96 -3.16 1.02
C GLU A 52 2.02 -1.94 1.05
N TYR A 53 0.73 -2.15 1.33
CA TYR A 53 -0.22 -1.06 1.55
C TYR A 53 0.22 -0.14 2.69
N LYS A 54 0.55 -0.71 3.86
CA LYS A 54 0.96 0.06 5.03
C LYS A 54 2.23 0.87 4.75
N ARG A 55 3.20 0.27 4.04
CA ARG A 55 4.41 0.94 3.59
C ARG A 55 4.07 2.15 2.71
N ARG A 56 3.25 1.96 1.66
CA ARG A 56 2.86 3.04 0.76
C ARG A 56 2.14 4.18 1.45
N ILE A 57 1.25 3.89 2.40
CA ILE A 57 0.56 4.93 3.16
C ILE A 57 1.56 5.74 4.00
N ARG A 58 2.50 5.09 4.69
CA ARG A 58 3.54 5.77 5.45
C ARG A 58 4.40 6.67 4.56
N ASP A 59 4.79 6.19 3.39
CA ASP A 59 5.60 6.95 2.44
C ASP A 59 4.82 8.19 1.93
N LEU A 60 3.51 8.06 1.71
CA LEU A 60 2.64 9.18 1.33
C LEU A 60 2.41 10.18 2.48
N GLU A 61 2.27 9.70 3.71
CA GLU A 61 2.16 10.56 4.90
C GLU A 61 3.44 11.38 5.11
N GLN A 62 4.61 10.77 4.92
CA GLN A 62 5.89 11.49 4.96
C GLN A 62 6.00 12.52 3.85
N ALA A 63 5.51 12.24 2.64
CA ALA A 63 5.49 13.21 1.55
C ALA A 63 4.54 14.39 1.83
N ASP A 64 3.35 14.13 2.41
CA ASP A 64 2.42 15.18 2.82
C ASP A 64 3.04 16.07 3.94
N MET A 65 3.84 15.50 4.85
CA MET A 65 4.55 16.24 5.92
C MET A 65 5.80 16.99 5.43
N GLY A 66 6.62 16.36 4.58
CA GLY A 66 7.85 16.94 4.03
C GLY A 66 7.61 18.05 3.01
N GLY A 67 6.45 18.04 2.34
CA GLY A 67 6.00 19.19 1.53
C GLY A 67 5.64 20.43 2.35
N ALA A 68 5.50 20.32 3.67
CA ALA A 68 5.34 21.44 4.59
C ALA A 68 6.67 21.89 5.23
N GLU A 69 7.76 21.18 5.00
CA GLU A 69 9.10 21.56 5.43
C GLU A 69 9.65 22.59 4.43
N ARG A 70 9.31 23.86 4.71
CA ARG A 70 9.90 25.11 4.21
C ARG A 70 10.76 24.98 2.96
N ASP A 71 10.27 25.56 1.87
CA ASP A 71 11.08 25.85 0.69
C ASP A 71 12.35 26.61 1.13
N PRO A 72 13.56 26.02 1.01
CA PRO A 72 14.80 26.69 1.42
C PRO A 72 15.09 27.94 0.57
N PHE A 73 14.35 28.15 -0.52
CA PHE A 73 14.39 29.37 -1.32
C PHE A 73 13.52 30.49 -0.74
N GLU A 74 12.36 30.20 -0.13
CA GLU A 74 11.53 31.22 0.56
C GLU A 74 12.24 31.82 1.78
N GLU A 75 13.02 31.01 2.54
CA GLU A 75 13.79 31.52 3.68
C GLU A 75 14.95 32.43 3.27
N ARG A 76 15.52 32.24 2.07
CA ARG A 76 16.56 33.12 1.54
C ARG A 76 16.00 34.46 1.08
N GLU A 77 14.81 34.50 0.51
CA GLU A 77 14.17 35.76 0.09
C GLU A 77 13.72 36.59 1.30
N ARG A 78 13.25 35.98 2.39
CA ARG A 78 12.89 36.71 3.61
C ARG A 78 14.08 37.28 4.40
N ARG A 79 15.31 36.86 4.10
CA ARG A 79 16.55 37.39 4.71
C ARG A 79 17.21 38.49 3.88
N ARG A 80 16.66 38.84 2.71
CA ARG A 80 17.13 39.97 1.89
C ARG A 80 16.31 41.22 2.12
#